data_AF-A0A6P3YC72-F1
#
_entry.id   AF-A0A6P3YC72-F1
#
_cell.length_a   1.000
_cell.length_b   1.000
_cell.length_c   1.000
_cell.angle_alpha   90.00
_cell.angle_beta   90.00
_cell.angle_gamma   90.00
#
_symmetry.space_group_name_H-M   'P 1'
#
loop_
_entity.id
_entity.type
_entity.pdbx_description
1 polymer ?
#
loop_
_entity_poly.entity_id
_entity_poly.type
_entity_poly.pdbx_seq_one_letter_code
_entity_poly.pdbx_strand_id
1 'polypeptide(L)'
;KWLDRAHGSLIFRLTQMLTDHGCFEENLRFIGWKRIEACRHCAADRDSSQHTLEYCPAWTVRRRDVVVVVGADLSFPSAICAMLRSKRNWTADSSFCKDQAGEGRVLH
;
A
#
# COMPACT_ATOMS: atom_id res chain seq x y z
N LYS A 1 1.55 21.69 -1.79
CA LYS A 1 0.59 20.73 -2.43
C LYS A 1 0.16 19.60 -1.48
N TRP A 2 1.06 18.85 -0.83
CA TRP A 2 0.65 17.82 0.15
C TRP A 2 0.21 18.40 1.51
N LEU A 3 0.90 19.43 2.00
CA LEU A 3 0.58 20.10 3.27
C LEU A 3 -0.67 20.99 3.17
N ASP A 4 -0.95 21.56 1.99
CA ASP A 4 -2.01 22.56 1.78
C ASP A 4 -3.36 21.97 1.32
N ARG A 5 -3.51 20.64 1.35
CA ARG A 5 -4.70 19.97 0.82
C ARG A 5 -5.86 20.00 1.82
N ALA A 6 -7.05 20.36 1.33
CA ALA A 6 -8.27 20.43 2.14
C ALA A 6 -8.96 19.06 2.37
N HIS A 7 -8.42 17.97 1.80
CA HIS A 7 -9.08 16.66 1.82
C HIS A 7 -8.10 15.52 2.04
N GLY A 8 -8.62 14.44 2.64
CA GLY A 8 -7.88 13.21 2.92
C GLY A 8 -7.17 13.24 4.27
N SER A 9 -7.29 12.20 5.08
CA SER A 9 -6.45 12.01 6.26
C SER A 9 -5.40 10.95 5.99
N LEU A 10 -4.22 11.12 6.57
CA LEU A 10 -3.26 10.02 6.66
C LEU A 10 -3.77 9.04 7.71
N ILE A 11 -4.26 7.90 7.24
CA ILE A 11 -4.57 6.77 8.11
C ILE A 11 -3.30 5.95 8.33
N PHE A 12 -3.20 5.27 9.48
CA PHE A 12 -2.03 4.47 9.86
C PHE A 12 -1.49 3.60 8.71
N ARG A 13 -2.38 2.89 8.01
CA ARG A 13 -2.00 1.96 6.92
C ARG A 13 -1.57 2.65 5.63
N LEU A 14 -2.15 3.80 5.34
CA LEU A 14 -1.71 4.61 4.22
C LEU A 14 -0.30 5.16 4.49
N THR A 15 -0.03 5.60 5.72
CA THR A 15 1.32 6.00 6.11
C THR A 15 2.30 4.84 5.93
N GLN A 16 1.97 3.65 6.44
CA GLN A 16 2.80 2.45 6.32
C GLN A 16 3.10 2.08 4.87
N MET A 17 2.09 2.13 3.99
CA MET A 17 2.23 1.93 2.55
C MET A 17 3.21 2.94 1.94
N LEU A 18 2.98 4.24 2.18
CA LEU A 18 3.77 5.33 1.58
C LEU A 18 5.21 5.39 2.09
N THR A 19 5.48 4.88 3.28
CA THR A 19 6.82 4.85 3.88
C THR A 19 7.49 3.50 3.80
N ASP A 20 6.85 2.51 3.16
CA ASP A 20 7.30 1.11 3.11
C ASP A 20 7.71 0.55 4.49
N HIS A 21 6.88 0.82 5.50
CA HIS A 21 7.20 0.54 6.90
C HIS A 21 6.14 -0.32 7.58
N GLY A 22 6.58 -0.89 8.70
CA GLY A 22 5.83 -1.66 9.68
C GLY A 22 5.40 -3.04 9.20
N CYS A 23 4.23 -3.20 8.56
CA CYS A 23 3.65 -4.54 8.35
C CYS A 23 4.26 -5.37 7.22
N PHE A 24 5.11 -4.77 6.37
CA PHE A 24 5.76 -5.45 5.26
C PHE A 24 6.93 -6.32 5.74
N GLU A 25 7.01 -7.56 5.25
CA GLU A 25 8.04 -8.51 5.70
C GLU A 25 9.47 -8.00 5.39
N GLU A 26 9.67 -7.22 4.31
CA GLU A 26 10.96 -6.56 4.02
C GLU A 26 11.35 -5.57 5.13
N ASN A 27 10.42 -4.72 5.58
CA ASN A 27 10.67 -3.82 6.70
C ASN A 27 10.90 -4.58 8.03
N LEU A 28 10.10 -5.61 8.32
CA LEU A 28 10.26 -6.40 9.55
C LEU A 28 11.62 -7.10 9.61
N ARG A 29 12.15 -7.51 8.46
CA ARG A 29 13.51 -8.02 8.35
C ARG A 29 14.55 -6.91 8.55
N PHE A 30 14.35 -5.75 7.92
CA PHE A 30 15.25 -4.60 8.06
C PHE A 30 15.44 -4.17 9.53
N ILE A 31 14.36 -4.15 10.33
CA ILE A 31 14.43 -3.81 11.76
C ILE A 31 14.79 -4.99 12.68
N GLY A 32 15.11 -6.15 12.12
CA GLY A 32 15.53 -7.36 12.86
C GLY A 32 14.41 -8.11 13.59
N TRP A 33 13.14 -7.79 13.34
CA TRP A 33 11.99 -8.46 13.97
C TRP A 33 11.68 -9.82 13.33
N LYS A 34 12.02 -9.99 12.05
CA LYS A 34 11.87 -11.26 11.33
C LYS A 34 13.10 -11.58 10.49
N ARG A 35 13.20 -12.84 10.06
CA ARG A 35 14.31 -13.33 9.24
C ARG A 35 13.98 -13.45 7.75
N ILE A 36 12.69 -13.49 7.42
CA ILE A 36 12.17 -13.75 6.07
C ILE A 36 11.53 -12.45 5.58
N GLU A 37 11.85 -12.06 4.34
CA GLU A 37 11.25 -10.92 3.65
C GLU A 37 10.24 -11.34 2.58
N ALA A 38 10.07 -12.65 2.32
CA ALA A 38 9.16 -13.16 1.30
C ALA A 38 7.70 -12.81 1.54
N CYS A 39 6.97 -12.57 0.45
CA CYS A 39 5.55 -12.27 0.50
C CYS A 39 4.76 -13.47 1.05
N ARG A 40 3.91 -13.21 2.04
CA ARG A 40 3.02 -14.25 2.59
C ARG A 40 1.89 -14.62 1.63
N HIS A 41 1.59 -13.74 0.67
CA HIS A 41 0.40 -13.84 -0.18
C HIS A 41 0.71 -14.38 -1.57
N CYS A 42 1.99 -14.49 -1.95
CA CYS A 42 2.41 -15.04 -3.24
C CYS A 42 3.86 -15.55 -3.19
N ALA A 43 4.36 -16.12 -4.29
CA ALA A 43 5.71 -16.67 -4.38
C ALA A 43 6.81 -15.60 -4.57
N ALA A 44 6.54 -14.33 -4.33
CA ALA A 44 7.56 -13.28 -4.45
C ALA A 44 8.53 -13.31 -3.26
N ASP A 45 9.81 -13.15 -3.54
CA ASP A 45 10.87 -13.19 -2.54
C ASP A 45 10.87 -11.97 -1.60
N ARG A 46 10.13 -10.90 -1.94
CA ARG A 46 10.01 -9.70 -1.12
C ARG A 46 8.58 -9.21 -0.99
N ASP A 47 8.19 -8.95 0.25
CA ASP A 47 6.98 -8.26 0.64
C ASP A 47 7.32 -6.80 0.92
N SER A 48 7.23 -5.97 -0.12
CA SER A 48 7.33 -4.52 -0.01
C SER A 48 5.97 -3.88 -0.23
N SER A 49 5.84 -2.62 0.18
CA SER A 49 4.66 -1.81 -0.11
C SER A 49 4.43 -1.68 -1.62
N GLN A 50 5.49 -1.46 -2.40
CA GLN A 50 5.41 -1.39 -3.85
C GLN A 50 5.00 -2.73 -4.46
N HIS A 51 5.53 -3.85 -3.96
CA HIS A 51 5.10 -5.19 -4.38
C HIS A 51 3.61 -5.38 -4.15
N THR A 52 3.14 -5.05 -2.95
CA THR A 52 1.74 -5.16 -2.56
C THR A 52 0.84 -4.31 -3.48
N LEU A 53 1.26 -3.07 -3.74
CA LEU A 53 0.51 -2.12 -4.56
C LEU A 53 0.46 -2.56 -6.03
N GLU A 54 1.59 -2.93 -6.64
CA GLU A 54 1.70 -3.14 -8.09
C GLU A 54 1.57 -4.60 -8.53
N TYR A 55 2.21 -5.54 -7.83
CA TYR A 55 2.52 -6.85 -8.40
C TYR A 55 1.81 -8.01 -7.71
N CYS A 56 1.55 -7.89 -6.41
CA CYS A 56 1.05 -8.99 -5.60
C CYS A 56 -0.31 -9.47 -6.14
N PRO A 57 -0.44 -10.74 -6.56
CA PRO A 57 -1.65 -11.25 -7.20
C PRO A 57 -2.85 -11.27 -6.26
N ALA A 58 -2.62 -11.45 -4.95
CA ALA A 58 -3.68 -11.43 -3.93
C ALA A 58 -4.48 -10.11 -3.94
N TRP A 59 -3.86 -9.01 -4.35
CA TRP A 59 -4.49 -7.70 -4.37
C TRP A 59 -5.04 -7.30 -5.74
N THR A 60 -5.03 -8.19 -6.74
CA THR A 60 -5.40 -7.85 -8.13
C THR A 60 -6.80 -7.25 -8.26
N VAL A 61 -7.80 -7.80 -7.57
CA VAL A 61 -9.18 -7.31 -7.64
C VAL A 61 -9.26 -5.89 -7.07
N ARG A 62 -8.74 -5.68 -5.85
CA ARG A 62 -8.77 -4.36 -5.19
C ARG A 62 -7.88 -3.33 -5.89
N ARG A 63 -6.76 -3.76 -6.48
CA ARG A 63 -5.88 -2.90 -7.30
C ARG A 63 -6.62 -2.34 -8.52
N ARG A 64 -7.55 -3.08 -9.13
CA ARG A 64 -8.32 -2.57 -10.29
C ARG A 64 -9.10 -1.31 -9.92
N ASP A 65 -9.68 -1.25 -8.72
CA ASP A 65 -10.44 -0.09 -8.26
C ASP A 65 -9.55 1.15 -8.11
N VAL A 66 -8.31 0.94 -7.65
CA VAL A 66 -7.28 1.98 -7.60
C VAL A 66 -6.88 2.41 -9.01
N VAL A 67 -6.59 1.48 -9.92
CA VAL A 67 -6.19 1.78 -11.31
C VAL A 67 -7.22 2.61 -12.06
N VAL A 68 -8.53 2.34 -11.87
CA VAL A 68 -9.60 3.12 -12.50
C VAL A 68 -9.58 4.59 -12.07
N VAL A 69 -9.07 4.87 -10.88
CA VAL A 69 -9.11 6.21 -10.28
C VAL A 69 -7.76 6.94 -10.37
N VAL A 70 -6.66 6.21 -10.23
CA VAL A 70 -5.28 6.72 -10.18
C VAL A 70 -4.58 6.63 -11.54
N GLY A 71 -4.94 5.64 -12.36
CA GLY A 71 -4.25 5.30 -13.60
C GLY A 71 -3.45 4.00 -13.50
N ALA A 72 -2.90 3.55 -14.63
CA ALA A 72 -2.17 2.28 -14.71
C ALA A 72 -0.78 2.32 -14.06
N ASP A 73 -0.17 3.50 -13.95
CA ASP A 73 1.11 3.69 -13.26
C ASP A 73 0.85 3.89 -11.77
N LEU A 74 1.14 2.84 -11.00
CA LEU A 74 0.98 2.82 -9.54
C LEU A 74 2.33 2.95 -8.81
N SER A 75 3.38 3.44 -9.48
CA SER A 75 4.59 3.84 -8.77
C SER A 75 4.23 4.88 -7.70
N PHE A 76 4.93 4.85 -6.55
CA PHE A 76 4.60 5.78 -5.45
C PHE A 76 4.52 7.26 -5.86
N PRO A 77 5.42 7.81 -6.71
CA PRO A 77 5.29 9.19 -7.18
C PRO A 77 3.98 9.43 -7.94
N SER A 78 3.60 8.51 -8.82
CA SER A 78 2.37 8.61 -9.63
C SER A 78 1.11 8.43 -8.79
N ALA A 79 1.11 7.47 -7.87
CA ALA A 79 0.02 7.26 -6.91
C ALA A 79 -0.18 8.50 -6.02
N ILE A 80 0.90 9.03 -5.41
CA ILE A 80 0.86 10.26 -4.59
C ILE A 80 0.33 11.44 -5.42
N CYS A 81 0.84 11.62 -6.64
CA CYS A 81 0.38 12.68 -7.53
C CYS A 81 -1.12 12.54 -7.84
N ALA A 82 -1.62 11.34 -8.06
CA ALA A 82 -3.03 11.09 -8.33
C ALA A 82 -3.90 11.30 -7.09
N MET A 83 -3.49 10.84 -5.92
CA MET A 83 -4.17 11.06 -4.64
C MET A 83 -4.39 12.55 -4.36
N LEU A 84 -3.39 13.38 -4.68
CA LEU A 84 -3.45 14.83 -4.47
C LEU A 84 -4.40 15.58 -5.42
N ARG A 85 -4.86 14.94 -6.51
CA ARG A 85 -5.73 15.59 -7.50
C ARG A 85 -7.18 15.70 -7.05
N SER A 86 -7.67 14.78 -6.21
CA SER A 86 -9.06 14.81 -5.75
C SER A 86 -9.30 13.99 -4.49
N LYS A 87 -10.34 14.35 -3.73
CA LYS A 87 -10.84 13.56 -2.58
C LYS A 87 -11.22 12.13 -2.98
N ARG A 88 -11.74 11.92 -4.19
CA ARG A 88 -12.08 10.61 -4.72
C ARG A 88 -10.83 9.73 -4.86
N ASN A 89 -9.77 10.28 -5.45
CA ASN A 89 -8.51 9.58 -5.65
C ASN A 89 -7.86 9.21 -4.32
N TRP A 90 -7.85 10.16 -3.38
CA TRP A 90 -7.40 9.91 -2.02
C TRP A 90 -8.16 8.75 -1.35
N THR A 91 -9.48 8.72 -1.52
CA THR A 91 -10.35 7.73 -0.87
C THR A 91 -10.14 6.32 -1.44
N ALA A 92 -9.93 6.20 -2.76
CA ALA A 92 -9.63 4.92 -3.40
C ALA A 92 -8.36 4.28 -2.82
N ASP A 93 -7.24 5.02 -2.82
CA ASP A 93 -5.97 4.53 -2.27
C ASP A 93 -6.03 4.27 -0.77
N SER A 94 -6.71 5.15 -0.03
CA SER A 94 -6.91 4.96 1.40
C SER A 94 -7.71 3.70 1.70
N SER A 95 -8.72 3.38 0.88
CA SER A 95 -9.52 2.15 1.04
C SER A 95 -8.68 0.92 0.77
N PHE A 96 -7.92 0.92 -0.33
CA PHE A 96 -6.98 -0.16 -0.64
C PHE A 96 -6.00 -0.44 0.51
N CYS A 97 -5.44 0.62 1.11
CA CYS A 97 -4.54 0.49 2.26
C CYS A 97 -5.25 -0.05 3.52
N LYS A 98 -6.52 0.30 3.76
CA LYS A 98 -7.30 -0.26 4.88
C LYS A 98 -7.56 -1.74 4.69
N ASP A 99 -7.81 -2.15 3.47
CA ASP A 99 -8.23 -3.48 3.08
C ASP A 99 -7.13 -4.54 3.31
N GLN A 100 -5.87 -4.14 3.26
CA GLN A 100 -4.72 -4.95 3.69
C GLN A 100 -4.75 -5.31 5.18
N ALA A 101 -5.59 -4.65 5.99
CA ALA A 101 -5.77 -4.95 7.40
C ALA A 101 -6.47 -6.26 7.71
N GLY A 102 -7.50 -6.56 6.92
CA GLY A 102 -8.48 -7.57 7.28
C GLY A 102 -7.95 -8.99 7.14
N GLU A 103 -6.89 -9.18 6.35
CA GLU A 103 -6.43 -10.50 5.90
C GLU A 103 -5.03 -10.86 6.46
N GLY A 104 -4.42 -9.99 7.28
CA GLY A 104 -2.98 -10.06 7.58
C GLY A 104 -2.55 -10.27 9.04
N ARG A 105 -3.42 -10.72 9.95
CA ARG A 105 -3.00 -11.07 11.33
C ARG A 105 -3.71 -12.31 11.86
N VAL A 106 -3.14 -13.47 11.56
CA VAL A 106 -2.96 -14.46 12.63
C VAL A 106 -1.53 -14.23 13.13
N LEU A 107 -1.42 -13.59 14.29
CA LEU A 107 -0.21 -13.63 15.08
C LEU A 107 -0.12 -15.07 15.58
N HIS A 108 0.73 -15.88 14.95
CA HIS A 108 1.27 -17.07 15.59
C HIS A 108 2.55 -16.67 16.31
#